data_AF-A0A965JXS1-F1
#
_entry.id   AF-A0A965JXS1-F1
#
_cell.length_a   1.000
_cell.length_b   1.000
_cell.length_c   1.000
_cell.angle_alpha   90.00
_cell.angle_beta   90.00
_cell.angle_gamma   90.00
#
_symmetry.space_group_name_H-M   'P 1'
#
loop_
_entity.id
_entity.type
_entity.pdbx_description
1 polymer ?
#
loop_
_entity_poly.entity_id
_entity_poly.type
_entity_poly.pdbx_seq_one_letter_code
_entity_poly.pdbx_strand_id
1 'polypeptide(L)'
;MTSFPTFEELSADFIADVMGAPRGLTLRTTPIGAGQVARCLRVELLDGDQLVVSAIAKGPSDDEVSRSTAAAQRLYLRETSFYEQLAPLIGTPTP
;
A
#
# COMPACT_ATOMS: atom_id res chain seq x y z
N MET A 1 -8.97 -16.19 -9.54
CA MET A 1 -8.00 -15.42 -8.74
C MET A 1 -8.22 -13.97 -9.08
N THR A 2 -8.62 -13.14 -8.11
CA THR A 2 -8.73 -11.69 -8.34
C THR A 2 -7.32 -11.15 -8.49
N SER A 3 -6.99 -10.57 -9.65
CA SER A 3 -5.69 -9.93 -9.85
C SER A 3 -5.72 -8.57 -9.16
N PHE A 4 -4.73 -8.30 -8.32
CA PHE A 4 -4.50 -6.94 -7.80
C PHE A 4 -3.67 -6.16 -8.83
N PRO A 5 -3.89 -4.84 -8.99
CA PRO A 5 -3.09 -4.04 -9.90
C PRO A 5 -1.63 -3.98 -9.44
N THR A 6 -0.71 -3.96 -10.41
CA THR A 6 0.66 -3.51 -10.20
C THR A 6 0.69 -2.00 -9.89
N PHE A 7 1.84 -1.48 -9.45
CA PHE A 7 1.96 -0.04 -9.19
C PHE A 7 1.80 0.81 -10.45
N GLU A 8 2.16 0.26 -11.60
CA GLU A 8 2.01 0.88 -12.91
C GLU A 8 0.54 0.86 -13.40
N GLU A 9 -0.28 -0.01 -12.82
CA GLU A 9 -1.72 -0.15 -13.13
C GLU A 9 -2.63 0.51 -12.07
N LEU A 10 -2.05 1.11 -11.02
CA LEU A 10 -2.82 1.79 -9.98
C LEU A 10 -3.61 2.97 -10.57
N SER A 11 -4.92 2.96 -10.32
CA SER A 11 -5.82 4.04 -10.72
C SER A 11 -6.37 4.78 -9.50
N ALA A 12 -6.80 6.03 -9.70
CA ALA A 12 -7.45 6.82 -8.65
C ALA A 12 -8.70 6.13 -8.12
N ASP A 13 -9.54 5.62 -9.02
CA ASP A 13 -10.79 4.95 -8.66
C ASP A 13 -10.56 3.65 -7.86
N PHE A 14 -9.50 2.89 -8.18
CA PHE A 14 -9.15 1.71 -7.38
C PHE A 14 -8.79 2.10 -5.94
N ILE A 15 -7.95 3.12 -5.76
CA ILE A 15 -7.59 3.60 -4.42
C ILE A 15 -8.82 4.19 -3.72
N ALA A 16 -9.68 4.92 -4.43
CA ALA A 16 -10.90 5.47 -3.87
C ALA A 16 -11.83 4.37 -3.34
N ASP A 17 -12.03 3.31 -4.13
CA ASP A 17 -12.84 2.15 -3.72
C ASP A 17 -12.27 1.45 -2.48
N VAL A 18 -10.95 1.24 -2.42
CA VAL A 18 -10.27 0.61 -1.28
C VAL A 18 -10.38 1.47 -0.01
N MET A 19 -10.31 2.79 -0.16
CA MET A 19 -10.28 3.75 0.95
C MET A 19 -11.67 4.26 1.35
N GLY A 20 -12.73 3.88 0.64
CA GLY A 20 -14.09 4.38 0.86
C GLY A 20 -14.26 5.87 0.52
N ALA A 21 -13.49 6.38 -0.45
CA ALA A 21 -13.54 7.76 -0.92
C ALA A 21 -14.37 7.91 -2.20
N PRO A 22 -14.82 9.13 -2.56
CA PRO A 22 -15.46 9.37 -3.85
C PRO A 22 -14.54 9.05 -5.03
N ARG A 23 -15.12 8.54 -6.12
CA ARG A 23 -14.43 8.38 -7.41
C ARG A 23 -14.25 9.71 -8.14
N GLY A 24 -13.40 9.72 -9.16
CA GLY A 24 -13.13 10.92 -9.97
C GLY A 24 -12.11 11.88 -9.36
N LEU A 25 -11.41 11.44 -8.31
CA LEU A 25 -10.29 12.18 -7.71
C LEU A 25 -9.02 12.04 -8.56
N THR A 26 -8.08 12.95 -8.36
CA THR A 26 -6.75 12.89 -8.98
C THR A 26 -5.81 12.06 -8.11
N LEU A 27 -5.19 11.03 -8.69
CA LEU A 27 -4.16 10.25 -8.01
C LEU A 27 -2.77 10.90 -8.19
N ARG A 28 -2.09 11.14 -7.08
CA ARG A 28 -0.65 11.45 -7.04
C ARG A 28 0.09 10.32 -6.34
N THR A 29 1.16 9.82 -6.95
CA THR A 29 2.03 8.81 -6.34
C THR A 29 3.44 9.36 -6.17
N THR A 30 4.11 8.99 -5.08
CA THR A 30 5.49 9.37 -4.82
C THR A 30 6.24 8.20 -4.20
N PRO A 31 7.35 7.72 -4.79
CA PRO A 31 8.15 6.67 -4.18
C PRO A 31 8.69 7.08 -2.81
N ILE A 32 8.54 6.19 -1.82
CA ILE A 32 9.00 6.40 -0.45
C ILE A 32 9.71 5.16 0.09
N GLY A 33 10.88 4.88 -0.47
CA GLY A 33 11.73 3.77 -0.02
C GLY A 33 12.72 3.36 -1.09
N ALA A 34 13.73 2.60 -0.69
CA ALA A 34 14.80 2.14 -1.58
C ALA A 34 14.49 0.82 -2.30
N GLY A 35 13.25 0.32 -2.23
CA GLY A 35 12.80 -0.88 -2.96
C GLY A 35 13.40 -2.21 -2.51
N GLN A 36 14.19 -2.24 -1.42
CA GLN A 36 14.99 -3.42 -1.05
C GLN A 36 14.11 -4.63 -0.69
N VAL A 37 13.18 -4.49 0.25
CA VAL A 37 12.26 -5.60 0.63
C VAL A 37 10.92 -5.48 -0.08
N ALA A 38 10.46 -4.25 -0.27
CA ALA A 38 9.20 -3.90 -0.89
C ALA A 38 9.35 -2.56 -1.62
N ARG A 39 8.51 -2.33 -2.63
CA ARG A 39 8.29 -0.99 -3.15
C ARG A 39 7.22 -0.32 -2.31
N CYS A 40 7.49 0.90 -1.88
CA CYS A 40 6.54 1.70 -1.12
C CYS A 40 6.27 3.00 -1.87
N LEU A 41 4.99 3.34 -2.03
CA LEU A 41 4.55 4.61 -2.60
C LEU A 41 3.70 5.34 -1.57
N ARG A 42 3.85 6.66 -1.49
CA ARG A 42 2.80 7.52 -0.97
C ARG A 42 1.77 7.66 -2.07
N VAL A 43 0.53 7.34 -1.75
CA VAL A 43 -0.63 7.53 -2.62
C VAL A 43 -1.50 8.62 -2.04
N GLU A 44 -1.83 9.61 -2.85
CA GLU A 44 -2.66 10.74 -2.47
C GLU A 44 -3.81 10.87 -3.46
N LEU A 45 -5.03 11.03 -2.95
CA LEU A 45 -6.19 11.40 -3.75
C LEU A 45 -6.53 12.86 -3.49
N LEU A 46 -6.68 13.64 -4.57
CA LEU A 46 -6.98 15.06 -4.51
C LEU A 46 -8.30 15.39 -5.21
N ASP A 47 -9.08 16.28 -4.61
CA ASP A 47 -10.20 16.98 -5.25
C ASP A 47 -9.74 18.40 -5.58
N GLY A 48 -9.35 18.63 -6.84
CA GLY A 48 -8.54 19.80 -7.20
C GLY A 48 -7.22 19.82 -6.43
N ASP A 49 -7.00 20.85 -5.61
CA ASP A 49 -5.83 20.98 -4.74
C ASP A 49 -6.06 20.45 -3.31
N GLN A 50 -7.28 20.05 -2.97
CA GLN A 50 -7.62 19.57 -1.63
C GLN A 50 -7.24 18.08 -1.48
N LEU A 51 -6.41 17.78 -0.47
CA LEU A 51 -6.05 16.40 -0.13
C LEU A 51 -7.24 15.69 0.55
N VAL A 52 -7.69 14.59 -0.04
CA VAL A 52 -8.81 13.76 0.46
C VAL A 52 -8.28 12.50 1.15
N VAL A 53 -7.31 11.82 0.53
CA VAL A 53 -6.69 10.60 1.05
C VAL A 53 -5.18 10.77 1.02
N SER A 54 -4.49 10.30 2.06
CA SER A 54 -3.04 10.08 2.05
C SER A 54 -2.74 8.75 2.72
N ALA A 55 -2.13 7.83 1.97
CA ALA A 55 -1.80 6.50 2.47
C ALA A 55 -0.45 6.02 1.94
N ILE A 56 0.05 4.94 2.55
CA ILE A 56 1.22 4.23 2.05
C ILE A 56 0.76 2.94 1.39
N ALA A 57 1.02 2.82 0.08
CA ALA A 57 0.88 1.57 -0.63
C ALA A 57 2.20 0.81 -0.56
N LYS A 58 2.13 -0.48 -0.19
CA LYS A 58 3.28 -1.38 -0.11
C LYS A 58 3.05 -2.55 -1.04
N GLY A 59 4.00 -2.80 -1.93
CA GLY A 59 3.93 -3.85 -2.95
C GLY A 59 5.26 -4.59 -3.09
N PRO A 60 5.26 -5.73 -3.82
CA PRO A 60 6.48 -6.51 -4.05
C PRO A 60 7.64 -5.66 -4.58
N SER A 61 8.87 -6.00 -4.16
CA SER A 61 10.09 -5.40 -4.72
C SER A 61 10.18 -5.64 -6.25
N ASP A 62 10.92 -4.82 -6.99
CA ASP A 62 11.29 -5.14 -8.38
C ASP A 62 12.43 -6.19 -8.46
N ASP A 63 13.15 -6.41 -7.35
CA ASP A 63 14.18 -7.44 -7.24
C ASP A 63 13.56 -8.84 -6.97
N GLU A 64 13.93 -9.81 -7.80
CA GLU A 64 13.37 -11.16 -7.76
C GLU A 64 13.73 -11.92 -6.48
N VAL A 65 14.97 -11.78 -6.00
CA VAL A 65 15.42 -12.43 -4.76
C VAL A 65 14.64 -11.89 -3.57
N SER A 66 14.42 -10.59 -3.53
CA SER A 66 13.65 -9.93 -2.48
C SER A 66 12.17 -10.33 -2.51
N ARG A 67 11.54 -10.37 -3.69
CA ARG A 67 10.16 -10.88 -3.83
C ARG A 67 10.02 -12.34 -3.40
N SER A 68 10.91 -13.21 -3.85
CA SER A 68 10.86 -14.64 -3.53
C SER A 68 11.07 -14.88 -2.03
N THR A 69 11.99 -14.13 -1.40
CA THR A 69 12.19 -14.14 0.05
C THR A 69 10.92 -13.68 0.79
N ALA A 70 10.30 -12.59 0.35
CA ALA A 70 9.08 -12.07 0.96
C ALA A 70 7.92 -13.08 0.92
N ALA A 71 7.78 -13.79 -0.21
CA ALA A 71 6.79 -14.85 -0.37
C ALA A 71 7.10 -16.07 0.53
N ALA A 72 8.34 -16.56 0.52
CA ALA A 72 8.77 -17.70 1.32
C ALA A 72 8.57 -17.46 2.83
N GLN A 73 8.83 -16.23 3.29
CA GLN A 73 8.68 -15.84 4.69
C GLN A 73 7.26 -15.35 5.04
N ARG A 74 6.36 -15.26 4.05
CA ARG A 74 4.99 -14.74 4.20
C ARG A 74 4.95 -13.35 4.83
N LEU A 75 5.84 -12.45 4.40
CA LEU A 75 6.03 -11.15 5.06
C LEU A 75 4.75 -10.31 5.09
N TYR A 76 4.03 -10.20 3.96
CA TYR A 76 2.78 -9.44 3.91
C TYR A 76 1.70 -10.02 4.83
N LEU A 77 1.53 -11.35 4.83
CA LEU A 77 0.57 -11.99 5.72
C LEU A 77 0.91 -11.75 7.19
N ARG A 78 2.19 -11.84 7.57
CA ARG A 78 2.62 -11.59 8.95
C ARG A 78 2.39 -10.14 9.36
N GLU A 79 2.69 -9.20 8.47
CA GLU A 79 2.48 -7.77 8.71
C GLU A 79 1.00 -7.42 8.87
N THR A 80 0.12 -7.88 7.96
CA THR A 80 -1.32 -7.64 8.09
C THR A 80 -1.91 -8.35 9.30
N SER A 81 -1.50 -9.59 9.57
CA SER A 81 -1.94 -10.32 10.78
C SER A 81 -1.50 -9.64 12.07
N PHE A 82 -0.33 -9.00 12.08
CA PHE A 82 0.11 -8.21 13.23
C PHE A 82 -0.84 -7.03 13.48
N TYR A 83 -1.21 -6.27 12.43
CA TYR A 83 -2.14 -5.15 12.58
C TYR A 83 -3.54 -5.61 13.01
N GLU A 84 -4.02 -6.74 12.47
CA GLU A 84 -5.34 -7.27 12.81
C GLU A 84 -5.41 -7.84 14.23
N GLN A 85 -4.36 -8.53 14.70
CA GLN A 85 -4.44 -9.38 15.90
C GLN A 85 -3.61 -8.87 17.08
N LEU A 86 -2.47 -8.24 16.82
CA LEU A 86 -1.49 -7.87 17.85
C LEU A 86 -1.44 -6.37 18.13
N ALA A 87 -1.63 -5.52 17.12
CA ALA A 87 -1.63 -4.06 17.30
C ALA A 87 -2.63 -3.58 18.38
N PRO A 88 -3.86 -4.13 18.50
CA PRO A 88 -4.78 -3.75 19.58
C PRO A 88 -4.32 -4.11 21.00
N LEU A 89 -3.30 -4.96 21.14
CA LEU A 89 -2.81 -5.49 22.41
C LEU A 89 -1.56 -4.76 22.94
N ILE A 90 -1.01 -3.83 22.17
CA ILE A 90 0.20 -3.09 22.52
C ILE A 90 -0.08 -1.60 22.67
N GLY A 91 0.64 -0.92 23.57
CA GLY A 91 0.51 0.52 23.77
C GLY A 91 1.29 1.38 22.77
N THR A 92 2.04 0.75 21.86
CA THR A 92 2.84 1.46 20.86
C THR A 92 1.98 1.80 19.66
N PRO A 93 1.94 3.07 19.20
CA PRO A 93 1.26 3.43 17.97
C PRO A 93 1.79 2.61 16.79
N THR A 94 0.88 1.97 16.08
CA THR A 94 1.13 1.35 14.78
C THR A 94 0.51 2.21 13.70
N PRO A 95 0.83 1.98 12.41
CA PRO A 95 -0.02 2.46 11.32
C PRO A 95 -1.50 2.14 11.53
#